data_AF-A0A1F3EWF4-F1
#
_entry.id   AF-A0A1F3EWF4-F1
#
_cell.length_a   1.000
_cell.length_b   1.000
_cell.length_c   1.000
_cell.angle_alpha   90.00
_cell.angle_beta   90.00
_cell.angle_gamma   90.00
#
_symmetry.space_group_name_H-M   'P 1'
#
loop_
_entity.id
_entity.type
_entity.pdbx_description
1 polymer ?
#
loop_
_entity_poly.entity_id
_entity_poly.type
_entity_poly.pdbx_seq_one_letter_code
_entity_poly.pdbx_strand_id
1 'polypeptide(L)'
;MKKFIFFILILIIPYISNAQKWKRYRYEVLFGIGYSNFFGDLGGGAGKGGQSIISVKDIDFGASRPAFFVGARYKIVERIALKVNILYTYVSGNDKYSGNPDRQGRNESFSSPLFEQSLTAEFSVVKERYGRRYTVSNIRSLQKLHINTYLFAGIAGFSFHPKTKIDGIHIDGQPSYSTGEPYKTYQLSIPVGIGLKYGVNRKLNIGLEYGNRFTFTDFIDNHKDISPGNKSNDNYMLLNLIFTYKLRTTRSGLPKF
;
A
#
# COMPACT_ATOMS: atom_id res chain seq x y z
N MET A 1 34.19 39.09 -17.34
CA MET A 1 33.99 37.69 -16.89
C MET A 1 33.67 37.56 -15.41
N LYS A 2 34.49 38.07 -14.47
CA LYS A 2 34.22 37.97 -13.00
C LYS A 2 32.86 38.55 -12.55
N LYS A 3 32.45 39.69 -13.12
CA LYS A 3 31.14 40.33 -12.82
C LYS A 3 29.93 39.51 -13.31
N PHE A 4 30.09 38.73 -14.38
CA PHE A 4 29.04 37.89 -14.96
C PHE A 4 28.81 36.62 -14.13
N ILE A 5 29.90 35.99 -13.66
CA ILE A 5 29.84 34.84 -12.73
C ILE A 5 29.17 35.23 -11.40
N PHE A 6 29.47 36.43 -10.89
CA PHE A 6 28.84 36.95 -9.68
C PHE A 6 27.33 37.15 -9.82
N PHE A 7 26.88 37.63 -10.98
CA PHE A 7 25.45 37.82 -11.28
C PHE A 7 24.71 36.47 -11.37
N ILE A 8 25.33 35.46 -11.99
CA ILE A 8 24.80 34.09 -12.04
C ILE A 8 24.69 33.49 -10.63
N LEU A 9 25.71 33.68 -9.77
CA LEU A 9 25.66 33.21 -8.38
C LEU A 9 24.48 33.80 -7.61
N ILE A 10 24.21 35.11 -7.74
CA ILE A 10 23.08 35.77 -7.07
C ILE A 10 21.73 35.21 -7.52
N LEU A 11 21.58 34.91 -8.81
CA LEU A 11 20.36 34.31 -9.35
C LEU A 11 20.12 32.89 -8.83
N ILE A 12 21.16 32.16 -8.44
CA ILE A 12 21.07 30.76 -7.96
C ILE A 12 20.73 30.69 -6.45
N ILE A 13 21.13 31.68 -5.64
CA ILE A 13 20.85 31.73 -4.19
C ILE A 13 19.37 31.49 -3.80
N PRO A 14 18.36 32.12 -4.44
CA PRO A 14 16.96 31.90 -4.09
C PRO A 14 16.47 30.49 -4.43
N TYR A 15 17.03 29.83 -5.45
CA TYR A 15 16.73 28.44 -5.78
C TYR A 15 17.29 27.48 -4.73
N ILE A 16 18.51 27.74 -4.23
CA ILE A 16 19.13 26.97 -3.14
C ILE A 16 18.32 27.12 -1.83
N SER A 17 17.84 28.33 -1.51
CA SER A 17 17.07 28.58 -0.29
C SER A 17 15.70 27.88 -0.29
N ASN A 18 14.97 27.91 -1.42
CA ASN A 18 13.71 27.16 -1.52
C ASN A 18 13.93 25.64 -1.51
N ALA A 19 15.06 25.16 -2.04
CA ALA A 19 15.45 23.76 -1.99
C ALA A 19 15.79 23.24 -0.58
N GLN A 20 15.74 24.06 0.47
CA GLN A 20 16.02 23.63 1.86
C GLN A 20 14.77 23.54 2.75
N LYS A 21 13.61 24.04 2.33
CA LYS A 21 12.38 24.05 3.16
C LYS A 21 11.92 22.65 3.56
N TRP A 22 12.04 21.67 2.66
CA TRP A 22 11.66 20.27 2.92
C TRP A 22 12.52 19.62 4.02
N LYS A 23 13.76 20.09 4.22
CA LYS A 23 14.67 19.60 5.28
C LYS A 23 14.14 19.90 6.69
N ARG A 24 13.14 20.77 6.85
CA ARG A 24 12.50 21.04 8.15
C ARG A 24 11.55 19.93 8.60
N TYR A 25 11.08 19.08 7.69
CA TYR A 25 10.11 18.02 7.95
C TYR A 25 10.55 16.73 7.23
N ARG A 26 11.70 16.20 7.65
CA ARG A 26 12.24 14.96 7.06
C ARG A 26 11.57 13.71 7.60
N TYR A 27 11.14 13.76 8.86
CA TYR A 27 10.55 12.62 9.56
C TYR A 27 9.03 12.79 9.64
N GLU A 28 8.31 11.74 9.25
CA GLU A 28 6.86 11.69 9.33
C GLU A 28 6.47 10.37 10.02
N VAL A 29 5.52 10.46 10.96
CA VAL A 29 4.88 9.29 11.57
C VAL A 29 3.54 9.08 10.87
N LEU A 30 3.21 7.83 10.56
CA LEU A 30 2.01 7.47 9.82
C LEU A 30 1.19 6.45 10.61
N PHE A 31 -0.12 6.61 10.55
CA PHE A 31 -1.08 5.63 11.03
C PHE A 31 -2.36 5.72 10.23
N GLY A 32 -3.14 4.65 10.21
CA GLY A 32 -4.47 4.71 9.62
C GLY A 32 -5.02 3.34 9.30
N ILE A 33 -6.00 3.37 8.40
CA ILE A 33 -6.91 2.26 8.15
C ILE A 33 -7.05 2.04 6.66
N GLY A 34 -7.42 0.85 6.27
CA GLY A 34 -7.65 0.52 4.87
C GLY A 34 -8.54 -0.69 4.68
N TYR A 35 -8.62 -1.12 3.44
CA TYR A 35 -9.32 -2.32 3.05
C TYR A 35 -8.38 -3.20 2.22
N SER A 36 -8.35 -4.49 2.55
CA SER A 36 -7.70 -5.53 1.76
C SER A 36 -8.70 -6.22 0.85
N ASN A 37 -8.25 -6.52 -0.37
CA ASN A 37 -8.94 -7.37 -1.33
C ASN A 37 -7.97 -8.44 -1.80
N PHE A 38 -8.43 -9.69 -1.88
CA PHE A 38 -7.63 -10.83 -2.29
C PHE A 38 -7.92 -11.20 -3.74
N PHE A 39 -6.87 -11.53 -4.49
CA PHE A 39 -6.95 -12.05 -5.84
C PHE A 39 -6.11 -13.34 -5.90
N GLY A 40 -6.79 -14.46 -5.73
CA GLY A 40 -6.19 -15.80 -5.84
C GLY A 40 -7.14 -16.76 -6.55
N ASP A 41 -7.00 -18.04 -6.23
CA ASP A 41 -7.79 -19.11 -6.86
C ASP A 41 -9.20 -19.24 -6.27
N LEU A 42 -9.36 -18.88 -4.99
CA LEU A 42 -10.67 -18.74 -4.32
C LEU A 42 -11.28 -17.33 -4.46
N GLY A 43 -12.56 -17.25 -4.84
CA GLY A 43 -13.28 -15.99 -5.08
C GLY A 43 -12.94 -15.28 -6.41
N GLY A 44 -13.17 -13.97 -6.48
CA GLY A 44 -12.86 -13.11 -7.66
C GLY A 44 -13.94 -13.10 -8.75
N GLY A 45 -13.83 -12.21 -9.74
CA GLY A 45 -14.84 -12.05 -10.81
C GLY A 45 -14.87 -13.20 -11.83
N ALA A 46 -15.57 -13.00 -12.95
CA ALA A 46 -15.90 -14.06 -13.91
C ALA A 46 -14.72 -14.62 -14.73
N GLY A 47 -13.49 -14.16 -14.47
CA GLY A 47 -12.27 -14.66 -15.11
C GLY A 47 -11.72 -15.93 -14.46
N LYS A 48 -10.69 -16.52 -15.08
CA LYS A 48 -9.83 -17.49 -14.41
C LYS A 48 -9.03 -16.74 -13.33
N GLY A 49 -9.02 -17.26 -12.09
CA GLY A 49 -8.33 -16.65 -10.95
C GLY A 49 -6.87 -16.36 -11.24
N GLY A 50 -6.33 -15.35 -10.55
CA GLY A 50 -4.92 -14.95 -10.70
C GLY A 50 -4.54 -14.22 -12.01
N GLN A 51 -5.44 -14.00 -12.97
CA GLN A 51 -5.02 -13.45 -14.28
C GLN A 51 -4.98 -11.92 -14.38
N SER A 52 -5.53 -11.19 -13.41
CA SER A 52 -5.68 -9.74 -13.56
C SER A 52 -4.84 -8.94 -12.56
N ILE A 53 -3.68 -8.51 -13.04
CA ILE A 53 -2.72 -7.61 -12.37
C ILE A 53 -3.40 -6.32 -11.87
N ILE A 54 -4.50 -5.88 -12.52
CA ILE A 54 -5.29 -4.68 -12.19
C ILE A 54 -6.77 -4.85 -12.67
N SER A 55 -7.49 -5.92 -12.30
CA SER A 55 -8.95 -5.94 -12.57
C SER A 55 -9.72 -5.31 -11.43
N VAL A 56 -10.11 -4.07 -11.64
CA VAL A 56 -11.20 -3.43 -10.88
C VAL A 56 -12.50 -4.24 -11.00
N LYS A 57 -12.62 -5.11 -12.01
CA LYS A 57 -13.74 -6.03 -12.24
C LYS A 57 -13.82 -7.21 -11.25
N ASP A 58 -12.74 -7.55 -10.56
CA ASP A 58 -12.68 -8.69 -9.64
C ASP A 58 -12.76 -8.26 -8.17
N ILE A 59 -13.02 -6.97 -7.91
CA ILE A 59 -13.16 -6.43 -6.54
C ILE A 59 -14.47 -6.94 -5.94
N ASP A 60 -14.34 -7.85 -4.99
CA ASP A 60 -15.44 -8.28 -4.15
C ASP A 60 -15.49 -7.45 -2.87
N PHE A 61 -16.41 -6.47 -2.86
CA PHE A 61 -16.66 -5.64 -1.68
C PHE A 61 -17.15 -6.46 -0.47
N GLY A 62 -17.74 -7.65 -0.67
CA GLY A 62 -18.17 -8.55 0.41
C GLY A 62 -17.00 -9.33 1.05
N ALA A 63 -15.94 -9.58 0.30
CA ALA A 63 -14.70 -10.19 0.77
C ALA A 63 -13.66 -9.17 1.27
N SER A 64 -13.95 -7.87 1.15
CA SER A 64 -13.08 -6.82 1.68
C SER A 64 -12.97 -6.91 3.21
N ARG A 65 -11.77 -6.73 3.75
CA ARG A 65 -11.52 -6.74 5.20
C ARG A 65 -10.77 -5.49 5.65
N PRO A 66 -11.02 -5.00 6.88
CA PRO A 66 -10.32 -3.83 7.39
C PRO A 66 -8.85 -4.15 7.62
N ALA A 67 -8.00 -3.18 7.29
CA ALA A 67 -6.57 -3.20 7.49
C ALA A 67 -6.17 -2.06 8.42
N PHE A 68 -5.22 -2.31 9.32
CA PHE A 68 -4.62 -1.31 10.19
C PHE A 68 -3.15 -1.17 9.86
N PHE A 69 -2.67 0.07 9.77
CA PHE A 69 -1.27 0.31 9.48
C PHE A 69 -0.67 1.34 10.44
N VAL A 70 0.61 1.15 10.73
CA VAL A 70 1.46 2.10 11.44
C VAL A 70 2.84 2.11 10.80
N GLY A 71 3.48 3.27 10.76
CA GLY A 71 4.79 3.37 10.14
C GLY A 71 5.49 4.69 10.35
N ALA A 72 6.68 4.77 9.78
CA ALA A 72 7.50 5.97 9.73
C ALA A 72 8.01 6.19 8.31
N ARG A 73 8.12 7.46 7.93
CA ARG A 73 8.65 7.89 6.63
C ARG A 73 9.78 8.87 6.86
N TYR A 74 10.85 8.69 6.12
CA TYR A 74 12.03 9.54 6.10
C TYR A 74 12.30 10.08 4.69
N LYS A 75 12.30 11.40 4.52
CA LYS A 75 12.64 12.05 3.25
C LYS A 75 14.15 12.11 3.09
N ILE A 76 14.66 11.38 2.10
CA ILE A 76 16.08 11.37 1.71
C ILE A 76 16.38 12.64 0.89
N VAL A 77 15.52 12.90 -0.10
CA VAL A 77 15.50 14.14 -0.91
C VAL A 77 14.07 14.63 -1.06
N GLU A 78 13.88 15.85 -1.57
CA GLU A 78 12.54 16.47 -1.69
C GLU A 78 11.50 15.56 -2.38
N ARG A 79 11.94 14.77 -3.37
CA ARG A 79 11.07 13.88 -4.16
C ARG A 79 11.16 12.40 -3.76
N ILE A 80 12.10 12.00 -2.91
CA ILE A 80 12.31 10.58 -2.56
C ILE A 80 12.24 10.41 -1.06
N ALA A 81 11.36 9.53 -0.61
CA ALA A 81 11.24 9.12 0.77
C ALA A 81 11.40 7.61 0.91
N LEU A 82 11.87 7.18 2.07
CA LEU A 82 11.88 5.81 2.51
C LEU A 82 10.78 5.65 3.55
N LYS A 83 9.93 4.63 3.41
CA LYS A 83 8.84 4.33 4.35
C LYS A 83 9.03 2.91 4.89
N VAL A 84 8.97 2.80 6.21
CA VAL A 84 8.87 1.53 6.94
C VAL A 84 7.47 1.46 7.52
N ASN A 85 6.77 0.36 7.31
CA ASN A 85 5.43 0.16 7.84
C ASN A 85 5.21 -1.26 8.32
N ILE A 86 4.31 -1.35 9.28
CA ILE A 86 3.74 -2.58 9.79
C ILE A 86 2.24 -2.52 9.49
N LEU A 87 1.71 -3.61 8.97
CA LEU A 87 0.33 -3.77 8.57
C LEU A 87 -0.23 -5.02 9.24
N TYR A 88 -1.42 -4.90 9.79
CA TYR A 88 -2.22 -6.02 10.26
C TYR A 88 -3.57 -5.98 9.57
N THR A 89 -3.92 -7.05 8.86
CA THR A 89 -5.17 -7.16 8.13
C THR A 89 -5.68 -8.59 8.14
N TYR A 90 -6.90 -8.77 7.66
CA TYR A 90 -7.40 -10.08 7.29
C TYR A 90 -7.49 -10.16 5.77
N VAL A 91 -7.26 -11.33 5.23
CA VAL A 91 -7.52 -11.66 3.83
C VAL A 91 -8.64 -12.68 3.83
N SER A 92 -9.61 -12.52 2.94
CA SER A 92 -10.67 -13.50 2.78
C SER A 92 -11.09 -13.61 1.33
N GLY A 93 -11.58 -14.79 0.97
CA GLY A 93 -12.23 -15.08 -0.29
C GLY A 93 -13.46 -15.94 -0.05
N ASN A 94 -14.47 -15.79 -0.90
CA ASN A 94 -15.68 -16.60 -0.85
C ASN A 94 -16.17 -16.86 -2.26
N ASP A 95 -16.28 -18.14 -2.63
CA ASP A 95 -16.70 -18.57 -3.95
C ASP A 95 -18.15 -18.22 -4.27
N LYS A 96 -18.99 -17.97 -3.26
CA LYS A 96 -20.37 -17.49 -3.44
C LYS A 96 -20.44 -16.17 -4.22
N TYR A 97 -19.42 -15.31 -4.06
CA TYR A 97 -19.34 -14.04 -4.75
C TYR A 97 -18.54 -14.12 -6.05
N SER A 98 -18.11 -15.32 -6.43
CA SER A 98 -17.37 -15.49 -7.67
C SER A 98 -18.27 -15.29 -8.88
N GLY A 99 -17.75 -14.66 -9.94
CA GLY A 99 -18.46 -14.55 -11.22
C GLY A 99 -18.44 -15.84 -12.06
N ASN A 100 -17.75 -16.89 -11.60
CA ASN A 100 -17.58 -18.14 -12.32
C ASN A 100 -18.52 -19.23 -11.75
N PRO A 101 -19.43 -19.81 -12.56
CA PRO A 101 -20.35 -20.88 -12.12
C PRO A 101 -19.64 -22.10 -11.51
N ASP A 102 -18.47 -22.47 -12.02
CA ASP A 102 -17.71 -23.63 -11.51
C ASP A 102 -17.17 -23.38 -10.09
N ARG A 103 -16.84 -22.12 -9.77
CA ARG A 103 -16.41 -21.70 -8.43
C ARG A 103 -17.59 -21.60 -7.49
N GLN A 104 -18.68 -20.97 -7.94
CA GLN A 104 -19.92 -20.91 -7.15
C GLN A 104 -20.41 -22.30 -6.73
N GLY A 105 -20.23 -23.33 -7.56
CA GLY A 105 -20.57 -24.72 -7.26
C GLY A 105 -19.75 -25.36 -6.13
N ARG A 106 -18.55 -24.85 -5.81
CA ARG A 106 -17.69 -25.34 -4.71
C ARG A 106 -18.10 -24.79 -3.34
N ASN A 107 -18.66 -23.58 -3.30
CA ASN A 107 -19.13 -22.91 -2.08
C ASN A 107 -18.08 -22.87 -0.95
N GLU A 108 -16.81 -22.66 -1.30
CA GLU A 108 -15.72 -22.56 -0.33
C GLU A 108 -15.51 -21.11 0.13
N SER A 109 -15.07 -20.95 1.37
CA SER A 109 -14.66 -19.64 1.90
C SER A 109 -13.42 -19.77 2.74
N PHE A 110 -12.55 -18.77 2.71
CA PHE A 110 -11.36 -18.76 3.56
C PHE A 110 -11.19 -17.40 4.25
N SER A 111 -10.52 -17.42 5.40
CA SER A 111 -10.07 -16.21 6.07
C SER A 111 -8.71 -16.44 6.72
N SER A 112 -7.79 -15.51 6.49
CA SER A 112 -6.41 -15.58 6.97
C SER A 112 -6.00 -14.25 7.60
N PRO A 113 -5.69 -14.17 8.91
CA PRO A 113 -4.98 -13.02 9.46
C PRO A 113 -3.61 -12.90 8.79
N LEU A 114 -3.28 -11.69 8.36
CA LEU A 114 -2.03 -11.34 7.68
C LEU A 114 -1.33 -10.22 8.44
N PHE A 115 -0.07 -10.47 8.78
CA PHE A 115 0.83 -9.47 9.36
C PHE A 115 1.98 -9.22 8.40
N GLU A 116 2.13 -7.97 7.92
CA GLU A 116 3.14 -7.56 6.93
C GLU A 116 4.06 -6.50 7.52
N GLN A 117 5.35 -6.65 7.28
CA GLN A 117 6.38 -5.64 7.51
C GLN A 117 6.96 -5.25 6.16
N SER A 118 6.99 -3.96 5.84
CA SER A 118 7.45 -3.51 4.53
C SER A 118 8.41 -2.33 4.60
N LEU A 119 9.33 -2.31 3.63
CA LEU A 119 10.27 -1.23 3.36
C LEU A 119 10.06 -0.78 1.91
N THR A 120 9.60 0.46 1.75
CA THR A 120 9.21 1.02 0.44
C THR A 120 9.93 2.33 0.16
N ALA A 121 10.35 2.50 -1.09
CA ALA A 121 10.79 3.78 -1.62
C ALA A 121 9.62 4.49 -2.28
N GLU A 122 9.46 5.77 -1.99
CA GLU A 122 8.40 6.61 -2.52
C GLU A 122 8.99 7.71 -3.39
N PHE A 123 8.50 7.83 -4.63
CA PHE A 123 8.87 8.88 -5.57
C PHE A 123 7.70 9.85 -5.79
N SER A 124 7.84 11.09 -5.32
CA SER A 124 6.85 12.16 -5.51
C SER A 124 6.96 12.78 -6.92
N VAL A 125 5.97 12.47 -7.75
CA VAL A 125 5.80 13.04 -9.10
C VAL A 125 5.49 14.53 -8.99
N VAL A 126 4.56 14.88 -8.09
CA VAL A 126 4.18 16.26 -7.79
C VAL A 126 4.87 16.71 -6.50
N LYS A 127 5.62 17.82 -6.54
CA LYS A 127 6.32 18.31 -5.35
C LYS A 127 5.36 18.72 -4.24
N GLU A 128 5.67 18.33 -3.02
CA GLU A 128 4.95 18.80 -1.84
C GLU A 128 5.22 20.30 -1.62
N ARG A 129 4.17 21.13 -1.64
CA ARG A 129 4.33 22.55 -1.33
C ARG A 129 4.37 22.76 0.19
N TYR A 130 5.51 23.21 0.69
CA TYR A 130 5.69 23.57 2.10
C TYR A 130 5.29 25.04 2.31
N GLY A 131 4.01 25.29 2.59
CA GLY A 131 3.53 26.56 3.15
C GLY A 131 2.38 27.24 2.41
N ARG A 132 1.19 27.17 3.02
CA ARG A 132 0.25 28.25 3.37
C ARG A 132 -0.78 27.59 4.31
N ARG A 133 -1.56 28.36 5.08
CA ARG A 133 -2.66 27.79 5.87
C ARG A 133 -3.66 27.24 4.85
N TYR A 134 -3.81 25.92 4.72
CA TYR A 134 -4.87 25.33 3.91
C TYR A 134 -6.17 25.49 4.70
N THR A 135 -6.71 26.71 4.69
CA THR A 135 -7.98 26.98 5.37
C THR A 135 -9.08 26.34 4.53
N VAL A 136 -9.78 25.37 5.11
CA VAL A 136 -10.93 24.65 4.51
C VAL A 136 -12.17 25.57 4.45
N SER A 137 -12.00 26.86 4.17
CA SER A 137 -13.05 27.87 4.37
C SER A 137 -13.91 28.14 3.14
N ASN A 138 -13.59 27.58 1.97
CA ASN A 138 -14.36 27.87 0.75
C ASN A 138 -14.39 26.70 -0.25
N ILE A 139 -15.59 26.23 -0.57
CA ILE A 139 -15.87 25.16 -1.54
C ILE A 139 -15.43 25.54 -2.97
N ARG A 140 -15.34 26.85 -3.28
CA ARG A 140 -14.77 27.35 -4.56
C ARG A 140 -13.24 27.23 -4.66
N SER A 141 -12.54 26.79 -3.60
CA SER A 141 -11.08 26.63 -3.57
C SER A 141 -10.60 25.21 -3.92
N LEU A 142 -11.49 24.33 -4.40
CA LEU A 142 -11.14 22.97 -4.82
C LEU A 142 -10.19 22.96 -6.05
N GLN A 143 -10.31 23.96 -6.93
CA GLN A 143 -9.43 24.12 -8.10
C GLN A 143 -7.95 24.41 -7.74
N LYS A 144 -7.64 24.71 -6.47
CA LYS A 144 -6.27 24.95 -5.96
C LYS A 144 -5.78 23.87 -5.00
N LEU A 145 -6.44 22.71 -4.93
CA LEU A 145 -5.98 21.57 -4.14
C LEU A 145 -4.68 21.03 -4.73
N HIS A 146 -3.58 21.31 -4.05
CA HIS A 146 -2.28 20.75 -4.40
C HIS A 146 -2.16 19.37 -3.76
N ILE A 147 -2.65 18.36 -4.48
CA ILE A 147 -2.48 16.96 -4.10
C ILE A 147 -1.08 16.52 -4.53
N ASN A 148 -0.28 16.06 -3.58
CA ASN A 148 1.00 15.43 -3.90
C ASN A 148 0.74 13.98 -4.30
N THR A 149 1.02 13.66 -5.55
CA THR A 149 0.97 12.28 -6.09
C THR A 149 2.37 11.67 -6.06
N TYR A 150 2.47 10.46 -5.52
CA TYR A 150 3.70 9.69 -5.45
C TYR A 150 3.46 8.24 -5.88
N LEU A 151 4.49 7.62 -6.43
CA LEU A 151 4.55 6.19 -6.69
C LEU A 151 5.39 5.54 -5.59
N PHE A 152 5.11 4.28 -5.26
CA PHE A 152 5.93 3.53 -4.33
C PHE A 152 6.19 2.11 -4.82
N ALA A 153 7.37 1.60 -4.49
CA ALA A 153 7.77 0.22 -4.73
C ALA A 153 8.73 -0.22 -3.62
N GLY A 154 8.76 -1.51 -3.29
CA GLY A 154 9.65 -2.00 -2.25
C GLY A 154 9.61 -3.50 -2.05
N ILE A 155 9.99 -3.91 -0.85
CA ILE A 155 9.97 -5.29 -0.39
C ILE A 155 9.13 -5.39 0.88
N ALA A 156 8.39 -6.47 1.03
CA ALA A 156 7.67 -6.78 2.26
C ALA A 156 7.84 -8.25 2.62
N GLY A 157 7.84 -8.52 3.92
CA GLY A 157 7.69 -9.86 4.47
C GLY A 157 6.35 -9.95 5.18
N PHE A 158 5.59 -11.00 4.92
CA PHE A 158 4.28 -11.21 5.53
C PHE A 158 4.14 -12.62 6.11
N SER A 159 3.41 -12.72 7.21
CA SER A 159 3.00 -13.98 7.85
C SER A 159 1.50 -14.14 7.74
N PHE A 160 1.02 -15.32 7.36
CA PHE A 160 -0.42 -15.59 7.15
C PHE A 160 -0.83 -16.96 7.69
N HIS A 161 -1.99 -17.06 8.34
CA HIS A 161 -2.49 -18.32 8.91
C HIS A 161 -3.90 -18.61 8.37
N PRO A 162 -4.04 -19.29 7.23
CA PRO A 162 -5.34 -19.44 6.59
C PRO A 162 -6.22 -20.40 7.37
N LYS A 163 -7.51 -20.07 7.40
CA LYS A 163 -8.59 -20.92 7.89
C LYS A 163 -9.58 -21.07 6.77
N THR A 164 -9.72 -22.28 6.24
CA THR A 164 -10.62 -22.58 5.13
C THR A 164 -11.89 -23.21 5.68
N LYS A 165 -13.02 -22.90 5.07
CA LYS A 165 -14.32 -23.44 5.43
C LYS A 165 -14.99 -24.01 4.18
N ILE A 166 -15.27 -25.31 4.22
CA ILE A 166 -15.85 -26.09 3.13
C ILE A 166 -17.13 -26.71 3.68
N ASP A 167 -18.28 -26.43 3.04
CA ASP A 167 -19.59 -26.96 3.44
C ASP A 167 -19.93 -26.82 4.94
N GLY A 168 -19.41 -25.79 5.61
CA GLY A 168 -19.65 -25.57 7.05
C GLY A 168 -18.53 -26.06 7.97
N ILE A 169 -17.64 -26.93 7.49
CA ILE A 169 -16.54 -27.52 8.26
C ILE A 169 -15.31 -26.62 8.18
N HIS A 170 -14.70 -26.34 9.34
CA HIS A 170 -13.48 -25.54 9.42
C HIS A 170 -12.26 -26.46 9.28
N ILE A 171 -11.35 -26.07 8.39
CA ILE A 171 -10.09 -26.75 8.11
C ILE A 171 -8.98 -25.75 8.39
N ASP A 172 -8.11 -26.10 9.34
CA ASP A 172 -6.93 -25.30 9.65
C ASP A 172 -5.92 -25.38 8.50
N GLY A 173 -5.25 -24.26 8.24
CA GLY A 173 -4.48 -24.05 7.02
C GLY A 173 -3.28 -24.96 6.80
N GLN A 174 -2.83 -25.76 7.78
CA GLN A 174 -1.61 -26.56 7.59
C GLN A 174 -1.79 -28.02 8.01
N PRO A 175 -1.43 -28.98 7.12
CA PRO A 175 -0.86 -28.84 5.77
C PRO A 175 -1.88 -28.36 4.71
N SER A 176 -1.40 -28.04 3.50
CA SER A 176 -2.24 -27.57 2.39
C SER A 176 -3.47 -28.44 2.19
N TYR A 177 -4.68 -27.88 2.16
CA TYR A 177 -5.88 -28.70 1.98
C TYR A 177 -5.92 -29.37 0.60
N SER A 178 -5.48 -28.69 -0.46
CA SER A 178 -5.56 -29.23 -1.82
C SER A 178 -4.44 -30.21 -2.16
N THR A 179 -3.24 -30.03 -1.61
CA THR A 179 -2.05 -30.84 -1.97
C THR A 179 -1.51 -31.69 -0.82
N GLY A 180 -1.94 -31.47 0.43
CA GLY A 180 -1.37 -32.11 1.61
C GLY A 180 0.07 -31.67 1.93
N GLU A 181 0.63 -30.70 1.20
CA GLU A 181 2.01 -30.27 1.37
C GLU A 181 2.15 -29.24 2.51
N PRO A 182 3.18 -29.35 3.36
CA PRO A 182 3.51 -28.30 4.31
C PRO A 182 4.07 -27.08 3.58
N TYR A 183 3.59 -25.89 3.91
CA TYR A 183 4.10 -24.63 3.36
C TYR A 183 4.59 -23.69 4.47
N LYS A 184 5.42 -22.71 4.11
CA LYS A 184 5.90 -21.71 5.05
C LYS A 184 4.87 -20.59 5.20
N THR A 185 4.50 -20.33 6.44
CA THR A 185 3.57 -19.26 6.86
C THR A 185 4.14 -17.86 6.63
N TYR A 186 5.47 -17.71 6.62
CA TYR A 186 6.17 -16.44 6.38
C TYR A 186 6.79 -16.39 4.99
N GLN A 187 6.48 -15.32 4.25
CA GLN A 187 6.81 -15.19 2.84
C GLN A 187 7.14 -13.74 2.45
N LEU A 188 7.70 -13.58 1.24
CA LEU A 188 8.09 -12.29 0.69
C LEU A 188 7.07 -11.81 -0.36
N SER A 189 6.92 -10.50 -0.45
CA SER A 189 6.14 -9.85 -1.51
C SER A 189 6.80 -8.55 -1.96
N ILE A 190 6.42 -8.09 -3.14
CA ILE A 190 6.84 -6.81 -3.72
C ILE A 190 5.62 -5.88 -3.73
N PRO A 191 5.50 -4.95 -2.75
CA PRO A 191 4.48 -3.92 -2.78
C PRO A 191 4.79 -2.89 -3.87
N VAL A 192 3.82 -2.61 -4.75
CA VAL A 192 3.87 -1.54 -5.76
C VAL A 192 2.56 -0.78 -5.79
N GLY A 193 2.61 0.54 -5.90
CA GLY A 193 1.37 1.32 -5.98
C GLY A 193 1.55 2.81 -6.16
N ILE A 194 0.42 3.50 -6.02
CA ILE A 194 0.29 4.95 -6.12
C ILE A 194 -0.32 5.50 -4.84
N GLY A 195 0.14 6.67 -4.44
CA GLY A 195 -0.39 7.40 -3.30
C GLY A 195 -0.70 8.84 -3.66
N LEU A 196 -1.78 9.35 -3.07
CA LEU A 196 -2.16 10.74 -3.06
C LEU A 196 -1.98 11.26 -1.63
N LYS A 197 -1.48 12.48 -1.48
CA LYS A 197 -1.25 13.10 -0.19
C LYS A 197 -1.70 14.56 -0.23
N TYR A 198 -2.60 14.88 0.68
CA TYR A 198 -3.17 16.19 0.87
C TYR A 198 -2.75 16.78 2.22
N GLY A 199 -2.17 17.98 2.19
CA GLY A 199 -1.78 18.68 3.41
C GLY A 199 -2.96 19.42 4.03
N VAL A 200 -3.44 18.95 5.19
CA VAL A 200 -4.51 19.62 5.94
C VAL A 200 -3.96 20.84 6.67
N ASN A 201 -2.78 20.71 7.29
CA ASN A 201 -2.09 21.83 7.92
C ASN A 201 -0.57 21.69 7.77
N ARG A 202 0.21 22.52 8.47
CA ARG A 202 1.69 22.50 8.36
C ARG A 202 2.32 21.20 8.86
N LYS A 203 1.65 20.45 9.73
CA LYS A 203 2.13 19.23 10.36
C LYS A 203 1.33 17.97 9.97
N LEU A 204 0.04 18.11 9.68
CA LEU A 204 -0.87 17.01 9.37
C LEU A 204 -1.13 16.93 7.87
N ASN A 205 -0.98 15.72 7.34
CA ASN A 205 -1.46 15.36 6.03
C ASN A 205 -2.45 14.19 6.14
N ILE A 206 -3.39 14.13 5.21
CA ILE A 206 -4.21 12.96 4.92
C ILE A 206 -3.77 12.43 3.56
N GLY A 207 -3.64 11.13 3.42
CA GLY A 207 -3.27 10.48 2.16
C GLY A 207 -4.20 9.32 1.85
N LEU A 208 -4.20 8.94 0.58
CA LEU A 208 -4.87 7.75 0.09
C LEU A 208 -3.84 6.95 -0.69
N GLU A 209 -3.59 5.70 -0.30
CA GLU A 209 -2.67 4.80 -0.99
C GLU A 209 -3.44 3.63 -1.58
N TYR A 210 -3.18 3.34 -2.84
CA TYR A 210 -3.66 2.16 -3.54
C TYR A 210 -2.45 1.38 -4.03
N GLY A 211 -2.33 0.10 -3.69
CA GLY A 211 -1.23 -0.71 -4.19
C GLY A 211 -1.46 -2.19 -4.10
N ASN A 212 -0.86 -2.91 -5.04
CA ASN A 212 -0.88 -4.36 -5.13
C ASN A 212 0.38 -4.94 -4.49
N ARG A 213 0.26 -6.10 -3.85
CA ARG A 213 1.38 -6.85 -3.28
C ARG A 213 1.56 -8.09 -4.12
N PHE A 214 2.60 -8.07 -4.95
CA PHE A 214 2.95 -9.23 -5.75
C PHE A 214 3.62 -10.26 -4.87
N THR A 215 3.00 -11.43 -4.70
CA THR A 215 3.60 -12.50 -3.89
C THR A 215 4.23 -13.57 -4.78
N PHE A 216 5.07 -14.40 -4.17
CA PHE A 216 5.77 -15.49 -4.84
C PHE A 216 5.16 -16.86 -4.51
N THR A 217 3.89 -16.91 -4.08
CA THR A 217 3.24 -18.10 -3.53
C THR A 217 1.80 -18.24 -3.94
N ASP A 218 1.36 -19.50 -3.95
CA ASP A 218 0.01 -19.95 -4.29
C ASP A 218 -0.68 -20.58 -3.05
N PHE A 219 -0.29 -20.18 -1.84
CA PHE A 219 -0.72 -20.84 -0.59
C PHE A 219 -1.50 -19.91 0.33
N ILE A 220 -1.75 -18.66 -0.06
CA ILE A 220 -2.36 -17.67 0.83
C ILE A 220 -3.81 -18.07 1.15
N ASP A 221 -4.48 -18.75 0.22
CA ASP A 221 -5.84 -19.26 0.33
C ASP A 221 -5.92 -20.77 0.66
N ASN A 222 -4.77 -21.40 0.94
CA ASN A 222 -4.66 -22.83 1.21
C ASN A 222 -5.07 -23.75 0.03
N HIS A 223 -5.09 -23.22 -1.20
CA HIS A 223 -5.46 -23.94 -2.40
C HIS A 223 -4.47 -23.66 -3.54
N LYS A 224 -3.84 -24.71 -4.05
CA LYS A 224 -3.02 -24.64 -5.25
C LYS A 224 -3.76 -25.28 -6.43
N ASP A 225 -3.98 -24.54 -7.51
CA ASP A 225 -4.43 -25.11 -8.79
C ASP A 225 -3.32 -25.97 -9.40
N ILE A 226 -3.61 -27.26 -9.65
CA ILE A 226 -2.68 -28.24 -10.24
C ILE A 226 -2.89 -28.33 -11.76
N SER A 227 -3.84 -27.58 -12.32
CA SER A 227 -4.19 -27.64 -13.74
C SER A 227 -3.01 -27.21 -14.64
N PRO A 228 -2.66 -27.99 -15.69
CA PRO A 228 -1.60 -27.63 -16.63
C PRO A 228 -1.92 -26.30 -17.34
N GLY A 229 -1.11 -25.26 -17.07
CA GLY A 229 -1.21 -23.97 -17.75
C GLY A 229 -1.72 -22.80 -16.90
N ASN A 230 -2.06 -23.02 -15.62
CA ASN A 230 -2.55 -21.96 -14.73
C ASN A 230 -1.64 -21.80 -13.49
N LYS A 231 -0.39 -21.38 -13.71
CA LYS A 231 0.53 -20.97 -12.63
C LYS A 231 0.42 -19.47 -12.44
N SER A 232 -0.49 -19.01 -11.58
CA SER A 232 -0.51 -17.61 -11.17
C SER A 232 -0.33 -17.52 -9.66
N ASN A 233 0.58 -16.66 -9.24
CA ASN A 233 0.81 -16.40 -7.82
C ASN A 233 -0.32 -15.58 -7.24
N ASP A 234 -0.65 -15.84 -5.97
CA ASP A 234 -1.62 -15.06 -5.21
C ASP A 234 -1.17 -13.60 -5.09
N ASN A 235 -2.11 -12.66 -5.20
CA ASN A 235 -1.84 -11.26 -4.96
C ASN A 235 -2.93 -10.66 -4.08
N TYR A 236 -2.58 -9.64 -3.31
CA TYR A 236 -3.57 -8.87 -2.56
C TYR A 236 -3.35 -7.39 -2.71
N MET A 237 -4.47 -6.68 -2.75
CA MET A 237 -4.52 -5.25 -2.95
C MET A 237 -4.94 -4.56 -1.66
N LEU A 238 -4.35 -3.39 -1.41
CA LEU A 238 -4.71 -2.54 -0.29
C LEU A 238 -5.12 -1.16 -0.78
N LEU A 239 -6.24 -0.67 -0.26
CA LEU A 239 -6.65 0.73 -0.32
C LEU A 239 -6.60 1.31 1.10
N ASN A 240 -5.67 2.21 1.36
CA ASN A 240 -5.42 2.77 2.69
C ASN A 240 -5.71 4.26 2.75
N LEU A 241 -6.43 4.69 3.78
CA LEU A 241 -6.55 6.08 4.20
C LEU A 241 -5.51 6.38 5.29
N ILE A 242 -4.58 7.27 4.97
CA ILE A 242 -3.38 7.51 5.78
C ILE A 242 -3.40 8.85 6.48
N PHE A 243 -3.20 8.85 7.79
CA PHE A 243 -2.93 10.07 8.54
C PHE A 243 -1.42 10.18 8.79
N THR A 244 -0.87 11.34 8.50
CA THR A 244 0.57 11.60 8.61
C THR A 244 0.81 12.81 9.49
N TYR A 245 1.67 12.65 10.51
CA TYR A 245 2.16 13.74 11.35
C TYR A 245 3.64 14.00 11.08
N LYS A 246 3.96 15.22 10.67
CA LYS A 246 5.33 15.67 10.37
C LYS A 246 6.03 16.14 11.63
N LEU A 247 7.17 15.53 11.91
CA LEU A 247 8.08 15.95 12.98
C LEU A 247 9.01 17.04 12.46
N ARG A 248 9.29 18.04 13.30
CA ARG A 248 10.26 19.08 12.95
C ARG A 248 11.65 18.49 13.05
N THR A 249 12.52 18.83 12.11
CA THR A 249 13.93 18.46 12.14
C THR A 249 14.74 19.59 12.79
N THR A 250 15.65 19.25 13.71
CA THR A 250 16.59 20.18 14.34
C THR A 250 17.69 20.62 13.36
N ARG A 251 18.51 21.60 13.76
CA ARG A 251 19.71 21.99 12.98
C ARG A 251 20.73 20.85 12.85
N SER A 252 20.74 19.91 13.81
CA SER A 252 21.59 18.71 13.79
C SER A 252 21.03 17.58 12.91
N GLY A 253 19.85 17.76 12.28
CA GLY A 253 19.26 16.76 11.39
C GLY A 253 18.41 15.70 12.09
N LEU A 254 18.26 15.76 13.42
CA LEU A 254 17.47 14.82 14.22
C LEU A 254 16.00 15.27 14.37
N PRO A 255 15.07 14.36 14.67
CA PRO A 255 13.70 14.73 15.00
C PRO A 255 13.66 15.54 16.32
N LYS A 256 12.86 16.61 16.32
CA LYS A 256 12.51 17.39 17.51
C LYS A 256 11.17 16.89 18.03
N PHE A 257 11.19 16.22 19.17
CA PHE A 257 10.01 15.83 19.93
C PHE A 257 9.42 17.04 20.68
#